data_AF-A0A926HFU9-F1
#
_entry.id   AF-A0A926HFU9-F1
#
_cell.length_a   1.000
_cell.length_b   1.000
_cell.length_c   1.000
_cell.angle_alpha   90.00
_cell.angle_beta   90.00
_cell.angle_gamma   90.00
#
_symmetry.space_group_name_H-M   'P 1'
#
loop_
_entity.id
_entity.type
_entity.pdbx_description
1 polymer ?
#
loop_
_entity_poly.entity_id
_entity_poly.type
_entity_poly.pdbx_seq_one_letter_code
_entity_poly.pdbx_strand_id
1 'polypeptide(L)'
;MEPDVRLTLERLHEHFDGVKMSEAAWQSQLDDVKESVRLALDQPEKHALTLVERLEQAVIELEEEHPLLATVIRDAITVLTQAGV
;
A
#
# COMPACT_ATOMS: atom_id res chain seq x y z
N MET A 1 3.55 -15.97 -2.74
CA MET A 1 4.11 -14.62 -2.53
C MET A 1 5.57 -14.78 -2.13
N GLU A 2 6.46 -14.02 -2.75
CA GLU A 2 7.89 -14.05 -2.42
C GLU A 2 8.17 -13.41 -1.04
N PRO A 3 9.23 -13.84 -0.32
CA PRO A 3 9.55 -13.33 1.02
C PRO A 3 9.74 -11.82 1.06
N ASP A 4 10.41 -11.25 0.05
CA ASP A 4 10.66 -9.81 -0.02
C ASP A 4 9.39 -9.00 -0.25
N VAL A 5 8.47 -9.51 -1.08
CA VAL A 5 7.14 -8.92 -1.26
C VAL A 5 6.36 -8.95 0.04
N ARG A 6 6.33 -10.11 0.71
CA ARG A 6 5.61 -10.26 1.98
C ARG A 6 6.13 -9.28 3.04
N LEU A 7 7.45 -9.23 3.25
CA LEU A 7 8.09 -8.33 4.20
C LEU A 7 7.81 -6.86 3.87
N THR A 8 7.81 -6.50 2.59
CA THR A 8 7.49 -5.14 2.14
C THR A 8 6.06 -4.77 2.48
N LEU A 9 5.11 -5.67 2.23
CA LEU A 9 3.69 -5.45 2.56
C LEU A 9 3.42 -5.42 4.07
N GLU A 10 4.08 -6.27 4.85
CA GLU A 10 4.01 -6.23 6.32
C GLU A 10 4.49 -4.87 6.85
N ARG A 11 5.64 -4.38 6.37
CA ARG A 11 6.17 -3.06 6.73
C ARG A 11 5.26 -1.91 6.28
N LEU A 12 4.68 -2.00 5.08
CA LEU A 12 3.76 -1.00 4.57
C LEU A 12 2.50 -0.93 5.43
N HIS A 13 1.95 -2.08 5.83
CA HIS A 13 0.80 -2.16 6.72
C HIS A 13 1.10 -1.56 8.10
N GLU A 14 2.24 -1.91 8.69
CA GLU A 14 2.70 -1.33 9.96
C GLU A 14 2.89 0.19 9.88
N HIS A 15 3.44 0.68 8.76
CA HIS A 15 3.61 2.12 8.53
C HIS A 15 2.25 2.83 8.57
N PHE A 16 1.24 2.29 7.90
CA PHE A 16 -0.10 2.88 7.89
C PHE A 16 -0.84 2.78 9.21
N ASP A 17 -0.60 1.73 10.02
CA ASP A 17 -1.25 1.57 11.32
C ASP A 17 -0.90 2.72 12.29
N GLY A 18 0.31 3.27 12.17
CA GLY A 18 0.76 4.42 12.95
C GLY A 18 0.31 5.78 12.44
N VAL A 19 -0.29 5.86 11.24
CA VAL A 19 -0.62 7.13 10.58
C VAL A 19 -2.08 7.50 10.86
N LYS A 20 -2.28 8.75 11.31
CA LYS A 20 -3.61 9.35 11.46
C LYS A 20 -3.69 10.64 10.67
N MET A 21 -4.68 10.72 9.79
CA MET A 21 -4.96 11.91 9.01
C MET A 21 -5.97 12.80 9.71
N SER A 22 -5.74 14.11 9.59
CA SER A 22 -6.63 15.11 10.18
C SER A 22 -7.94 15.27 9.38
N GLU A 23 -7.88 15.02 8.07
CA GLU A 23 -9.06 15.06 7.21
C GLU A 23 -9.62 13.65 7.02
N ALA A 24 -10.94 13.53 7.18
CA ALA A 24 -11.64 12.24 7.08
C ALA A 24 -11.52 11.60 5.69
N ALA A 25 -11.44 12.41 4.63
CA ALA A 25 -11.25 11.90 3.27
C ALA A 25 -9.90 11.17 3.13
N TRP A 26 -8.81 11.78 3.59
CA TRP A 26 -7.48 11.17 3.58
C TRP A 26 -7.38 9.98 4.52
N GLN A 27 -8.04 10.01 5.68
CA GLN A 27 -8.11 8.85 6.57
C GLN A 27 -8.82 7.68 5.89
N SER A 28 -9.95 7.92 5.22
CA SER A 28 -10.69 6.87 4.51
C SER A 28 -9.86 6.25 3.38
N GLN A 29 -9.13 7.06 2.61
CA GLN A 29 -8.25 6.54 1.57
C GLN A 29 -7.12 5.69 2.17
N LEU A 30 -6.50 6.17 3.24
CA LEU A 30 -5.44 5.43 3.93
C LEU A 30 -5.96 4.09 4.48
N ASP A 31 -7.15 4.08 5.07
CA ASP A 31 -7.79 2.87 5.60
C ASP A 31 -8.08 1.85 4.47
N ASP A 32 -8.55 2.32 3.31
CA ASP A 32 -8.79 1.45 2.14
C ASP A 32 -7.50 0.82 1.61
N VAL A 33 -6.41 1.59 1.55
CA VAL A 33 -5.10 1.10 1.11
C VAL A 33 -4.57 0.09 2.12
N LYS A 34 -4.64 0.42 3.42
CA LYS A 34 -4.24 -0.46 4.51
C LYS A 34 -4.98 -1.79 4.49
N GLU A 35 -6.29 -1.77 4.24
CA GLU A 35 -7.11 -2.96 4.11
C GLU A 35 -6.73 -3.78 2.87
N SER A 36 -6.48 -3.12 1.74
CA SER A 36 -6.01 -3.79 0.52
C SER A 36 -4.69 -4.54 0.72
N VAL A 37 -3.74 -3.91 1.43
CA VAL A 37 -2.47 -4.54 1.82
C VAL A 37 -2.70 -5.73 2.76
N ARG A 38 -3.58 -5.57 3.76
CA ARG A 38 -3.94 -6.66 4.69
C ARG A 38 -4.53 -7.86 3.95
N LEU A 39 -5.44 -7.63 3.01
CA LEU A 39 -6.06 -8.69 2.21
C LEU A 39 -5.05 -9.39 1.31
N ALA A 40 -4.08 -8.68 0.73
CA ALA A 40 -3.01 -9.28 -0.05
C ALA A 40 -2.03 -10.11 0.79
N LEU A 41 -1.79 -9.74 2.05
CA LEU A 41 -1.01 -10.53 2.99
C LEU A 41 -1.74 -11.83 3.41
N ASP A 42 -3.06 -11.74 3.63
CA ASP A 42 -3.89 -12.86 4.06
C ASP A 42 -4.21 -13.85 2.92
N GLN A 43 -4.54 -13.33 1.73
CA GLN A 43 -4.96 -14.09 0.55
C GLN A 43 -4.22 -13.62 -0.72
N PRO A 44 -2.90 -13.93 -0.84
CA PRO A 44 -2.05 -13.47 -1.93
C PRO A 44 -2.60 -13.79 -3.31
N GLU A 45 -3.05 -15.03 -3.53
CA GLU A 45 -3.51 -15.47 -4.85
C GLU A 45 -4.76 -14.73 -5.36
N LYS A 46 -5.50 -14.05 -4.49
CA LYS A 46 -6.72 -13.32 -4.86
C LYS A 46 -6.51 -11.83 -5.03
N HIS A 47 -5.57 -11.25 -4.28
CA HIS A 47 -5.48 -9.79 -4.12
C HIS A 47 -4.15 -9.20 -4.55
N ALA A 48 -3.10 -10.00 -4.75
CA ALA A 48 -1.78 -9.47 -5.10
C ALA A 48 -1.78 -8.74 -6.46
N LEU A 49 -2.53 -9.26 -7.45
CA LEU A 49 -2.63 -8.67 -8.80
C LEU A 49 -3.30 -7.28 -8.79
N THR A 50 -4.36 -7.10 -8.00
CA THR A 50 -5.07 -5.81 -7.95
C THR A 50 -4.46 -4.85 -6.93
N LEU A 51 -3.50 -5.32 -6.13
CA LEU A 51 -2.85 -4.49 -5.11
C LEU A 51 -1.99 -3.41 -5.77
N VAL A 52 -1.22 -3.73 -6.82
CA VAL A 52 -0.36 -2.76 -7.50
C VAL A 52 -1.19 -1.59 -8.04
N GLU A 53 -2.28 -1.88 -8.76
CA GLU A 53 -3.19 -0.85 -9.29
C GLU A 53 -3.77 0.03 -8.16
N ARG A 54 -4.15 -0.58 -7.03
CA ARG A 54 -4.68 0.15 -5.88
C ARG A 54 -3.63 1.05 -5.24
N LEU A 55 -2.39 0.58 -5.13
CA LEU A 55 -1.27 1.36 -4.61
C LEU A 55 -0.90 2.50 -5.56
N GLU A 56 -0.89 2.27 -6.88
CA GLU A 56 -0.63 3.32 -7.88
C GLU A 56 -1.68 4.44 -7.80
N GLN A 57 -2.95 4.08 -7.68
CA GLN A 57 -4.02 5.05 -7.47
C GLN A 57 -3.79 5.86 -6.19
N ALA A 58 -3.42 5.21 -5.10
CA ALA A 58 -3.13 5.89 -3.84
C ALA A 58 -1.94 6.84 -3.93
N VAL A 59 -0.90 6.51 -4.71
CA VAL A 59 0.20 7.45 -4.98
C VAL A 59 -0.32 8.73 -5.62
N ILE A 60 -1.15 8.61 -6.66
CA ILE A 60 -1.71 9.78 -7.37
C ILE A 60 -2.55 10.64 -6.41
N GLU A 61 -3.39 10.01 -5.59
CA GLU A 61 -4.28 10.70 -4.65
C GLU A 61 -3.52 11.38 -3.50
N LEU A 62 -2.40 10.80 -3.06
CA LEU A 62 -1.64 11.27 -1.90
C LEU A 62 -0.40 12.10 -2.25
N GLU A 63 0.03 12.17 -3.51
CA GLU A 63 1.33 12.77 -3.88
C GLU A 63 1.44 14.26 -3.53
N GLU A 64 0.35 15.02 -3.68
CA GLU A 64 0.35 16.46 -3.41
C GLU A 64 0.27 16.76 -1.89
N GLU A 65 -0.67 16.12 -1.18
CA GLU A 65 -0.97 16.43 0.22
C GLU A 65 -0.13 15.61 1.22
N HIS A 66 0.28 14.41 0.83
CA HIS A 66 0.99 13.44 1.67
C HIS A 66 2.18 12.79 0.94
N PRO A 67 3.15 13.59 0.43
CA PRO A 67 4.23 13.11 -0.43
C PRO A 67 5.12 12.03 0.19
N LEU A 68 5.27 12.05 1.53
CA LEU A 68 6.02 11.00 2.23
C LEU A 68 5.33 9.64 2.17
N LEU A 69 3.99 9.60 2.31
CA LEU A 69 3.24 8.36 2.17
C LEU A 69 3.21 7.88 0.74
N ALA A 70 3.03 8.78 -0.21
CA ALA A 70 3.12 8.46 -1.63
C ALA A 70 4.49 7.85 -1.99
N THR A 71 5.57 8.33 -1.37
CA THR A 71 6.93 7.76 -1.53
C THR A 71 7.02 6.35 -0.97
N VAL A 72 6.54 6.12 0.26
CA VAL A 72 6.54 4.79 0.88
C VAL A 72 5.72 3.78 0.05
N ILE A 73 4.58 4.22 -0.50
CA ILE A 73 3.78 3.39 -1.40
C ILE A 73 4.53 3.07 -2.70
N ARG A 74 5.21 4.06 -3.29
CA ARG A 74 6.00 3.90 -4.52
C ARG A 74 7.17 2.94 -4.35
N ASP A 75 7.82 2.99 -3.19
CA ASP A 75 8.89 2.03 -2.85
C ASP A 75 8.33 0.61 -2.78
N ALA A 76 7.14 0.43 -2.18
CA ALA A 76 6.48 -0.86 -2.15
C ALA A 76 6.11 -1.36 -3.56
N ILE A 77 5.51 -0.51 -4.41
CA ILE A 77 5.19 -0.83 -5.81
C ILE A 77 6.44 -1.33 -6.55
N THR A 78 7.57 -0.65 -6.37
CA THR A 78 8.83 -1.03 -7.03
C THR A 78 9.23 -2.46 -6.69
N VAL A 79 9.14 -2.86 -5.42
CA VAL A 79 9.45 -4.24 -4.99
C VAL A 79 8.44 -5.23 -5.58
N LEU A 80 7.14 -4.90 -5.56
CA LEU A 80 6.09 -5.77 -6.10
C LEU A 80 6.29 -6.01 -7.61
N THR A 81 6.55 -4.96 -8.39
CA THR A 81 6.78 -5.08 -9.83
C THR A 81 8.06 -5.86 -10.15
N GLN A 82 9.13 -5.69 -9.38
CA GLN A 82 10.37 -6.46 -9.55
C GLN A 82 10.18 -7.96 -9.30
N ALA A 83 9.28 -8.30 -8.38
CA ALA A 83 8.85 -9.66 -8.07
C ALA A 83 7.85 -10.24 -9.08
N GLY A 84 7.40 -9.46 -10.07
CA GLY A 84 6.40 -9.90 -11.04
C GLY A 84 5.02 -10.16 -10.44
N VAL A 85 4.69 -9.45 -9.36
CA VAL A 85 3.35 -9.40 -8.75
C VAL A 85 2.41 -8.56 -9.60
#